data_AF-A0A7M5WIF8-F1
#
_entry.id   AF-A0A7M5WIF8-F1
#
_cell.length_a   1.000
_cell.length_b   1.000
_cell.length_c   1.000
_cell.angle_alpha   90.00
_cell.angle_beta   90.00
_cell.angle_gamma   90.00
#
_symmetry.space_group_name_H-M   'P 1'
#
loop_
_entity.id
_entity.type
_entity.pdbx_description
1 polymer ?
#
loop_
_entity_poly.entity_id
_entity_poly.type
_entity_poly.pdbx_seq_one_letter_code
_entity_poly.pdbx_strand_id
1 'polypeptide(L)'
;MWRQFILFANCSSSSISNKQQTTKMAEVSSVIEFNVNMTCGNCENSIRDSLSKLQGITSVTINIQQQQVIVTTTYPSEVVQKAIESTGMLAIVKGQGLDISNHMGAAISILKRNQRTLGLVRFTQITEETCVIDGSFNGLNAGKYGLHIHQFGDLSSFCESTGDDYNPTENCHGDRENTSRHAGDMGNVEVGEKGSAVFRYQDNMIKVWDIIGRSVVLHEKEDDFSNDPHGNAGKGLACGIIARSAGLFQNKKMVCSCSGKTIWQEREDAKNEMG
;
A
#
# COMPACT_ATOMS: atom_id res chain seq x y z
N MET A 1 30.82 27.65 -0.84
CA MET A 1 31.16 26.21 -0.79
C MET A 1 30.75 25.70 0.59
N TRP A 2 29.45 25.46 0.80
CA TRP A 2 28.91 25.00 2.08
C TRP A 2 29.00 23.47 2.09
N ARG A 3 29.95 22.91 2.85
CA ARG A 3 29.99 21.46 3.11
C ARG A 3 28.94 21.17 4.18
N GLN A 4 27.88 20.49 3.77
CA GLN A 4 26.89 19.91 4.65
C GLN A 4 27.60 18.77 5.42
N PHE A 5 27.85 18.99 6.71
CA PHE A 5 28.29 17.94 7.62
C PHE A 5 27.10 17.00 7.83
N ILE A 6 27.10 15.87 7.13
CA ILE A 6 26.20 14.75 7.43
C ILE A 6 26.77 14.10 8.70
N LEU A 7 26.06 14.25 9.81
CA LEU A 7 26.28 13.44 11.01
C LEU A 7 25.78 12.04 10.67
N PHE A 8 26.71 11.12 10.39
CA PHE A 8 26.37 9.71 10.31
C PHE A 8 26.01 9.24 11.72
N ALA A 9 24.79 8.73 11.90
CA ALA A 9 24.48 7.93 13.08
C ALA A 9 25.52 6.81 13.17
N ASN A 10 26.15 6.66 14.35
CA ASN A 10 27.19 5.67 14.57
C ASN A 10 26.55 4.28 14.71
N CYS A 11 26.10 3.73 13.58
CA CYS A 11 25.49 2.41 13.47
C CYS A 11 26.59 1.36 13.38
N SER A 12 27.34 1.16 14.47
CA SER A 12 28.30 0.06 14.54
C SER A 12 27.56 -1.28 14.54
N SER A 13 28.03 -2.20 13.71
CA SER A 13 27.53 -3.57 13.59
C SER A 13 27.69 -4.32 14.92
N SER A 14 26.74 -4.14 15.82
CA SER A 14 26.60 -4.92 17.04
C SER A 14 25.31 -5.70 16.92
N SER A 15 25.46 -7.02 16.79
CA SER A 15 24.37 -7.99 16.84
C SER A 15 23.72 -7.93 18.23
N ILE A 16 22.74 -7.04 18.41
CA ILE A 16 21.92 -6.98 19.62
C ILE A 16 20.76 -7.94 19.42
N SER A 17 20.93 -9.18 19.88
CA SER A 17 19.83 -10.12 20.07
C SER A 17 19.00 -9.71 21.29
N ASN A 18 18.24 -8.63 21.19
CA ASN A 18 17.18 -8.37 22.17
C ASN A 18 15.92 -9.09 21.70
N LYS A 19 15.68 -10.28 22.26
CA LYS A 19 14.35 -10.91 22.27
C LYS A 19 13.41 -10.03 23.09
N GLN A 20 12.95 -8.93 22.49
CA GLN A 20 11.82 -8.19 23.02
C GLN A 20 10.55 -8.90 22.58
N GLN A 21 9.74 -9.23 23.57
CA GLN A 21 8.55 -10.03 23.46
C GLN A 21 7.52 -9.26 22.61
N THR A 22 7.40 -9.64 21.33
CA THR A 22 6.50 -9.03 20.35
C THR A 22 5.06 -9.37 20.72
N THR A 23 4.36 -8.43 21.37
CA THR A 23 2.91 -8.49 21.47
C THR A 23 2.35 -8.20 20.07
N LYS A 24 1.86 -9.24 19.38
CA LYS A 24 1.21 -9.09 18.07
C LYS A 24 0.09 -8.04 18.19
N MET A 25 0.25 -6.89 17.54
CA MET A 25 -0.78 -5.85 17.55
C MET A 25 -2.10 -6.42 17.03
N ALA A 26 -3.20 -6.10 17.68
CA ALA A 26 -4.52 -6.54 17.24
C ALA A 26 -4.77 -6.03 15.81
N GLU A 27 -5.34 -6.87 14.95
CA GLU A 27 -5.67 -6.47 13.58
C GLU A 27 -6.73 -5.36 13.60
N VAL A 28 -6.35 -4.18 13.11
CA VAL A 28 -7.23 -3.02 13.02
C VAL A 28 -8.05 -3.10 11.73
N SER A 29 -9.37 -3.06 11.89
CA SER A 29 -10.30 -2.97 10.78
C SER A 29 -10.23 -1.60 10.12
N SER A 30 -10.37 -1.56 8.80
CA SER A 30 -10.55 -0.34 8.01
C SER A 30 -11.83 -0.42 7.20
N VAL A 31 -12.38 0.73 6.85
CA VAL A 31 -13.50 0.85 5.91
C VAL A 31 -12.96 1.11 4.51
N ILE A 32 -13.50 0.40 3.53
CA ILE A 32 -13.17 0.54 2.11
C ILE A 32 -14.44 0.87 1.33
N GLU A 33 -14.40 1.95 0.57
CA GLU A 33 -15.46 2.35 -0.35
C GLU A 33 -15.12 1.86 -1.77
N PHE A 34 -16.03 1.09 -2.36
CA PHE A 34 -15.97 0.65 -3.74
C PHE A 34 -17.09 1.28 -4.55
N ASN A 35 -16.77 1.68 -5.78
CA ASN A 35 -17.76 1.67 -6.84
C ASN A 35 -17.86 0.23 -7.34
N VAL A 36 -19.08 -0.30 -7.52
CA VAL A 36 -19.36 -1.62 -8.10
C VAL A 36 -20.41 -1.51 -9.21
N ASN A 37 -20.09 -1.99 -10.41
CA ASN A 37 -20.99 -1.92 -11.56
C ASN A 37 -22.10 -2.96 -11.45
N MET A 38 -23.12 -2.65 -10.65
CA MET A 38 -24.28 -3.50 -10.38
C MET A 38 -25.35 -3.27 -11.45
N THR A 39 -25.43 -4.16 -12.43
CA THR A 39 -26.37 -4.06 -13.56
C THR A 39 -27.57 -5.01 -13.44
N CYS A 40 -27.64 -5.82 -12.38
CA CYS A 40 -28.58 -6.92 -12.23
C CYS A 40 -29.44 -6.82 -10.96
N GLY A 41 -30.66 -7.38 -11.01
CA GLY A 41 -31.60 -7.35 -9.89
C GLY A 41 -31.19 -8.20 -8.67
N ASN A 42 -30.23 -9.13 -8.83
CA ASN A 42 -29.71 -9.98 -7.76
C ASN A 42 -28.26 -9.64 -7.35
N CYS A 43 -27.72 -8.53 -7.84
CA CYS A 43 -26.32 -8.18 -7.67
C CYS A 43 -25.96 -7.99 -6.19
N GLU A 44 -26.84 -7.39 -5.40
CA GLU A 44 -26.64 -7.23 -3.96
C GLU A 44 -26.44 -8.57 -3.25
N ASN A 45 -27.34 -9.55 -3.48
CA ASN A 45 -27.25 -10.86 -2.84
C ASN A 45 -25.98 -11.59 -3.23
N SER A 46 -25.60 -11.56 -4.52
CA SER A 46 -24.35 -12.18 -4.97
C SER A 46 -23.11 -11.58 -4.30
N ILE A 47 -23.08 -10.26 -4.08
CA ILE A 47 -21.98 -9.60 -3.35
C ILE A 47 -21.99 -10.04 -1.89
N ARG A 48 -23.15 -10.02 -1.23
CA ARG A 48 -23.26 -10.43 0.18
C ARG A 48 -22.83 -11.88 0.38
N ASP A 49 -23.24 -12.78 -0.51
CA ASP A 49 -22.89 -14.20 -0.47
C ASP A 49 -21.40 -14.44 -0.73
N SER A 50 -20.77 -13.62 -1.56
CA SER A 50 -19.32 -13.70 -1.79
C SER A 50 -18.55 -13.21 -0.58
N LEU A 51 -18.93 -12.06 -0.02
CA LEU A 51 -18.25 -11.43 1.12
C LEU A 51 -18.50 -12.19 2.44
N SER A 52 -19.64 -12.84 2.63
CA SER A 52 -19.94 -13.61 3.86
C SER A 52 -19.00 -14.80 4.08
N LYS A 53 -18.32 -15.26 3.03
CA LYS A 53 -17.30 -16.32 3.09
C LYS A 53 -15.99 -15.85 3.75
N LEU A 54 -15.81 -14.55 3.91
CA LEU A 54 -14.62 -13.93 4.49
C LEU A 54 -14.89 -13.58 5.96
N GLN A 55 -14.30 -14.33 6.89
CA GLN A 55 -14.52 -14.16 8.34
C GLN A 55 -14.04 -12.79 8.88
N GLY A 56 -13.07 -12.16 8.22
CA GLY A 56 -12.55 -10.82 8.55
C GLY A 56 -13.38 -9.64 7.99
N ILE A 57 -14.64 -9.86 7.61
CA ILE A 57 -15.58 -8.80 7.22
C ILE A 57 -16.57 -8.56 8.36
N THR A 58 -16.60 -7.33 8.88
CA THR A 58 -17.42 -6.94 10.02
C THR A 58 -18.77 -6.36 9.57
N SER A 59 -18.79 -5.58 8.49
CA SER A 59 -20.03 -5.00 7.95
C SER A 59 -19.93 -4.75 6.45
N VAL A 60 -21.09 -4.82 5.79
CA VAL A 60 -21.25 -4.59 4.35
C VAL A 60 -22.50 -3.76 4.11
N THR A 61 -22.31 -2.56 3.57
CA THR A 61 -23.38 -1.65 3.14
C THR A 61 -23.35 -1.55 1.62
N ILE A 62 -24.49 -1.81 0.97
CA ILE A 62 -24.61 -1.80 -0.50
C ILE A 62 -25.68 -0.80 -0.88
N ASN A 63 -25.36 0.09 -1.82
CA ASN A 63 -26.29 1.02 -2.42
C ASN A 63 -26.30 0.81 -3.93
N ILE A 64 -27.33 0.11 -4.42
CA ILE A 64 -27.48 -0.22 -5.85
C ILE A 64 -27.62 1.05 -6.69
N GLN A 65 -28.41 2.03 -6.23
CA GLN A 65 -28.66 3.27 -6.98
C GLN A 65 -27.39 4.09 -7.17
N GLN A 66 -26.50 4.10 -6.17
CA GLN A 66 -25.22 4.80 -6.21
C GLN A 66 -24.09 3.96 -6.78
N GLN A 67 -24.34 2.70 -7.17
CA GLN A 67 -23.32 1.73 -7.56
C GLN A 67 -22.18 1.63 -6.52
N GLN A 68 -22.54 1.62 -5.23
CA GLN A 68 -21.58 1.73 -4.13
C GLN A 68 -21.64 0.52 -3.20
N VAL A 69 -20.46 0.06 -2.76
CA VAL A 69 -20.30 -0.97 -1.72
C VAL A 69 -19.28 -0.47 -0.70
N ILE A 70 -19.67 -0.45 0.58
CA ILE A 70 -18.80 -0.06 1.70
C ILE A 70 -18.58 -1.31 2.56
N VAL A 71 -17.32 -1.64 2.80
CA VAL A 71 -16.93 -2.84 3.55
C VAL A 71 -16.02 -2.46 4.70
N THR A 72 -16.37 -2.88 5.91
CA THR A 72 -15.46 -2.84 7.08
C THR A 72 -14.76 -4.18 7.22
N THR A 73 -13.43 -4.18 7.20
CA THR A 73 -12.65 -5.42 7.12
C THR A 73 -11.23 -5.30 7.65
N THR A 74 -10.64 -6.45 8.04
CA THR A 74 -9.20 -6.60 8.31
C THR A 74 -8.41 -7.07 7.09
N TYR A 75 -9.06 -7.37 5.96
CA TYR A 75 -8.37 -7.82 4.75
C TYR A 75 -7.79 -6.68 3.90
N PRO A 76 -6.71 -6.93 3.12
CA PRO A 76 -6.23 -6.02 2.07
C PRO A 76 -7.33 -5.68 1.06
N SER A 77 -7.29 -4.47 0.48
CA SER A 77 -8.28 -4.03 -0.52
C SER A 77 -8.37 -4.95 -1.72
N GLU A 78 -7.24 -5.49 -2.18
CA GLU A 78 -7.16 -6.44 -3.31
C GLU A 78 -7.99 -7.71 -3.05
N VAL A 79 -8.00 -8.24 -1.82
CA VAL A 79 -8.74 -9.46 -1.47
C VAL A 79 -10.25 -9.21 -1.56
N VAL A 80 -10.70 -8.10 -0.99
CA VAL A 80 -12.11 -7.70 -1.00
C VAL A 80 -12.56 -7.36 -2.43
N GLN A 81 -11.71 -6.65 -3.18
CA GLN A 81 -11.98 -6.33 -4.58
C GLN A 81 -12.15 -7.61 -5.41
N LYS A 82 -11.25 -8.59 -5.28
CA LYS A 82 -11.36 -9.88 -5.97
C LYS A 82 -12.60 -10.67 -5.55
N ALA A 83 -12.97 -10.63 -4.27
CA ALA A 83 -14.19 -11.28 -3.80
C ALA A 83 -15.44 -10.67 -4.45
N ILE A 84 -15.52 -9.33 -4.56
CA ILE A 84 -16.58 -8.66 -5.31
C ILE A 84 -16.49 -9.05 -6.80
N GLU A 85 -15.32 -8.96 -7.42
CA GLU A 85 -15.16 -9.24 -8.86
C GLU A 85 -15.45 -10.70 -9.25
N SER A 86 -15.30 -11.65 -8.32
CA SER A 86 -15.65 -13.06 -8.54
C SER A 86 -17.13 -13.29 -8.82
N THR A 87 -17.98 -12.31 -8.53
CA THR A 87 -19.42 -12.32 -8.85
C THR A 87 -19.72 -11.90 -10.29
N GLY A 88 -18.70 -11.54 -11.07
CA GLY A 88 -18.84 -11.03 -12.44
C GLY A 88 -18.98 -9.51 -12.54
N MET A 89 -19.04 -8.80 -11.40
CA MET A 89 -19.12 -7.34 -11.37
C MET A 89 -17.74 -6.69 -11.42
N LEU A 90 -17.64 -5.52 -12.03
CA LEU A 90 -16.44 -4.69 -11.91
C LEU A 90 -16.48 -3.94 -10.59
N ALA A 91 -15.35 -3.91 -9.88
CA ALA A 91 -15.20 -3.17 -8.63
C ALA A 91 -13.97 -2.25 -8.69
N ILE A 92 -14.09 -1.05 -8.15
CA ILE A 92 -13.03 -0.03 -8.14
C ILE A 92 -12.99 0.58 -6.74
N VAL A 93 -11.82 0.54 -6.09
CA VAL A 93 -11.59 1.21 -4.81
C VAL A 93 -11.64 2.72 -5.03
N LYS A 94 -12.54 3.41 -4.34
CA LYS A 94 -12.67 4.87 -4.37
C LYS A 94 -11.96 5.57 -3.23
N GLY A 95 -12.01 4.96 -2.05
CA GLY A 95 -11.51 5.55 -0.82
C GLY A 95 -11.37 4.53 0.29
N GLN A 96 -10.52 4.85 1.26
CA GLN A 96 -10.26 4.05 2.45
C GLN A 96 -10.15 4.97 3.67
N GLY A 97 -10.50 4.45 4.84
CA GLY A 97 -10.45 5.19 6.11
C GLY A 97 -10.71 4.30 7.32
N LEU A 98 -10.70 4.91 8.51
CA LEU A 98 -11.10 4.23 9.75
C LEU A 98 -12.63 4.13 9.85
N ASP A 99 -13.31 5.26 9.70
CA ASP A 99 -14.76 5.38 9.78
C ASP A 99 -15.25 6.49 8.83
N ILE A 100 -16.55 6.47 8.53
CA ILE A 100 -17.28 7.43 7.70
C ILE A 100 -17.13 8.86 8.21
N SER A 101 -16.94 9.05 9.53
CA SER A 101 -16.91 10.36 10.19
C SER A 101 -15.51 10.98 10.32
N ASN A 102 -14.45 10.17 10.39
CA ASN A 102 -13.09 10.61 10.70
C ASN A 102 -12.09 10.16 9.63
N HIS A 103 -11.60 11.13 8.86
CA HIS A 103 -10.55 10.92 7.86
C HIS A 103 -9.25 11.61 8.29
N MET A 104 -8.25 10.82 8.72
CA MET A 104 -6.95 11.34 9.18
C MET A 104 -5.89 11.38 8.07
N GLY A 105 -6.20 10.82 6.89
CA GLY A 105 -5.34 10.86 5.71
C GLY A 105 -5.33 9.52 4.98
N ALA A 106 -5.35 9.58 3.65
CA ALA A 106 -5.08 8.44 2.78
C ALA A 106 -4.08 8.82 1.69
N ALA A 107 -3.21 7.88 1.35
CA ALA A 107 -2.25 8.00 0.28
C ALA A 107 -2.11 6.69 -0.50
N ILE A 108 -1.56 6.81 -1.70
CA ILE A 108 -1.34 5.69 -2.60
C ILE A 108 -0.03 5.87 -3.35
N SER A 109 0.71 4.78 -3.53
CA SER A 109 1.85 4.71 -4.45
C SER A 109 1.59 3.63 -5.49
N ILE A 110 1.76 3.99 -6.76
CA ILE A 110 1.68 3.06 -7.90
C ILE A 110 3.11 2.79 -8.35
N LEU A 111 3.60 1.58 -8.11
CA LEU A 111 4.97 1.21 -8.42
C LEU A 111 5.08 0.75 -9.86
N LYS A 112 5.93 1.43 -10.62
CA LYS A 112 6.17 1.13 -12.03
C LYS A 112 7.60 0.70 -12.29
N ARG A 113 7.77 -0.17 -13.29
CA ARG A 113 9.05 -0.53 -13.91
C ARG A 113 8.91 -0.38 -15.41
N ASN A 114 9.69 0.51 -16.03
CA ASN A 114 9.63 0.79 -17.48
C ASN A 114 8.18 1.04 -17.97
N GLN A 115 7.45 1.94 -17.31
CA GLN A 115 6.04 2.27 -17.56
C GLN A 115 5.01 1.17 -17.26
N ARG A 116 5.43 -0.07 -17.01
CA ARG A 116 4.54 -1.16 -16.56
C ARG A 116 4.30 -1.05 -15.06
N THR A 117 3.03 -1.04 -14.65
CA THR A 117 2.65 -1.14 -13.24
C THR A 117 2.95 -2.55 -12.72
N LEU A 118 3.75 -2.65 -11.67
CA LEU A 118 4.04 -3.91 -10.98
C LEU A 118 3.28 -4.06 -9.67
N GLY A 119 2.96 -2.95 -9.01
CA GLY A 119 2.27 -3.01 -7.74
C GLY A 119 1.66 -1.70 -7.31
N LEU A 120 0.93 -1.78 -6.22
CA LEU A 120 0.17 -0.68 -5.64
C LEU A 120 0.22 -0.82 -4.13
N VAL A 121 0.56 0.26 -3.44
CA VAL A 121 0.62 0.33 -1.98
C VAL A 121 -0.25 1.49 -1.51
N ARG A 122 -1.12 1.22 -0.54
CA ARG A 122 -2.05 2.19 0.05
C ARG A 122 -1.68 2.41 1.50
N PHE A 123 -1.81 3.65 1.93
CA PHE A 123 -1.56 4.10 3.28
C PHE A 123 -2.84 4.74 3.80
N THR A 124 -3.34 4.28 4.93
CA THR A 124 -4.52 4.83 5.59
C THR A 124 -4.17 5.15 7.02
N GLN A 125 -4.21 6.43 7.39
CA GLN A 125 -4.02 6.84 8.77
C GLN A 125 -5.30 6.55 9.55
N ILE A 126 -5.19 5.69 10.57
CA ILE A 126 -6.34 5.24 11.37
C ILE A 126 -6.43 6.00 12.69
N THR A 127 -5.29 6.22 13.35
CA THR A 127 -5.13 7.10 14.53
C THR A 127 -3.96 8.04 14.29
N GLU A 128 -3.66 8.99 15.17
CA GLU A 128 -2.43 9.81 15.01
C GLU A 128 -1.17 8.92 15.04
N GLU A 129 -1.27 7.76 15.68
CA GLU A 129 -0.19 6.84 16.00
C GLU A 129 -0.05 5.75 14.94
N THR A 130 -1.16 5.27 14.38
CA THR A 130 -1.18 4.04 13.59
C THR A 130 -1.60 4.29 12.14
N CYS A 131 -0.71 3.91 11.21
CA CYS A 131 -0.97 3.82 9.79
C CYS A 131 -1.21 2.36 9.40
N VAL A 132 -2.30 2.08 8.68
CA VAL A 132 -2.52 0.80 8.01
C VAL A 132 -1.96 0.87 6.60
N ILE A 133 -1.13 -0.11 6.26
CA ILE A 133 -0.50 -0.23 4.96
C ILE A 133 -0.98 -1.52 4.33
N ASP A 134 -1.61 -1.42 3.16
CA ASP A 134 -1.99 -2.59 2.36
C ASP A 134 -1.49 -2.45 0.93
N GLY A 135 -1.03 -3.54 0.33
CA GLY A 135 -0.49 -3.50 -1.00
C GLY A 135 -0.56 -4.82 -1.74
N SER A 136 -0.41 -4.73 -3.05
CA SER A 136 -0.36 -5.87 -3.95
C SER A 136 0.71 -5.68 -5.02
N PHE A 137 1.36 -6.78 -5.38
CA PHE A 137 2.33 -6.86 -6.45
C PHE A 137 1.99 -8.03 -7.36
N ASN A 138 2.23 -7.88 -8.66
CA ASN A 138 2.02 -8.92 -9.67
C ASN A 138 3.17 -8.90 -10.70
N GLY A 139 3.42 -10.06 -11.32
CA GLY A 139 4.44 -10.18 -12.37
C GLY A 139 5.88 -10.16 -11.84
N LEU A 140 6.07 -10.60 -10.60
CA LEU A 140 7.38 -10.79 -9.98
C LEU A 140 7.71 -12.29 -9.92
N ASN A 141 8.99 -12.63 -9.83
CA ASN A 141 9.39 -14.01 -9.55
C ASN A 141 9.19 -14.32 -8.07
N ALA A 142 8.98 -15.59 -7.72
CA ALA A 142 8.91 -16.00 -6.33
C ALA A 142 10.19 -15.62 -5.57
N GLY A 143 10.04 -15.12 -4.34
CA GLY A 143 11.15 -14.62 -3.53
C GLY A 143 10.72 -13.50 -2.60
N LYS A 144 11.70 -12.95 -1.87
CA LYS A 144 11.52 -11.80 -0.98
C LYS A 144 12.17 -10.56 -1.58
N TYR A 145 11.51 -9.43 -1.38
CA TYR A 145 11.93 -8.15 -1.93
C TYR A 145 11.83 -7.08 -0.83
N GLY A 146 12.92 -6.36 -0.59
CA GLY A 146 12.94 -5.22 0.31
C GLY A 146 12.02 -4.10 -0.18
N LEU A 147 11.31 -3.47 0.74
CA LEU A 147 10.39 -2.38 0.47
C LEU A 147 10.73 -1.22 1.40
N HIS A 148 10.96 -0.03 0.83
CA HIS A 148 11.31 1.16 1.59
C HIS A 148 10.55 2.39 1.10
N ILE A 149 10.34 3.35 2.00
CA ILE A 149 10.01 4.72 1.63
C ILE A 149 11.32 5.49 1.52
N HIS A 150 11.62 6.01 0.33
CA HIS A 150 12.79 6.86 0.11
C HIS A 150 12.44 8.33 0.35
N GLN A 151 13.46 9.13 0.66
CA GLN A 151 13.26 10.51 1.08
C GLN A 151 12.67 11.44 0.01
N PHE A 152 12.89 11.19 -1.29
CA PHE A 152 12.41 12.04 -2.38
C PHE A 152 11.39 11.34 -3.28
N GLY A 153 10.44 12.12 -3.79
CA GLY A 153 9.54 11.72 -4.88
C GLY A 153 10.08 12.12 -6.26
N ASP A 154 11.38 11.99 -6.50
CA ASP A 154 12.00 12.29 -7.78
C ASP A 154 12.21 11.01 -8.60
N LEU A 155 11.53 10.91 -9.74
CA LEU A 155 11.60 9.79 -10.68
C LEU A 155 12.36 10.13 -11.98
N SER A 156 13.09 11.25 -12.01
CA SER A 156 13.84 11.72 -13.19
C SER A 156 14.90 10.73 -13.66
N SER A 157 15.51 9.99 -12.73
CA SER A 157 16.45 8.90 -12.98
C SER A 157 15.90 7.58 -12.43
N PHE A 158 14.62 7.30 -12.70
CA PHE A 158 13.92 6.12 -12.18
C PHE A 158 13.99 6.07 -10.65
N CYS A 159 14.43 4.97 -10.05
CA CYS A 159 14.54 4.84 -8.59
C CYS A 159 15.90 5.32 -8.05
N GLU A 160 16.85 5.74 -8.90
CA GLU A 160 18.15 6.23 -8.44
C GLU A 160 18.05 7.66 -7.90
N SER A 161 17.09 8.45 -8.38
CA SER A 161 16.86 9.84 -7.95
C SER A 161 16.03 9.97 -6.66
N THR A 162 15.53 8.87 -6.10
CA THR A 162 14.66 8.91 -4.90
C THR A 162 15.43 9.17 -3.59
N GLY A 163 16.77 9.11 -3.63
CA GLY A 163 17.64 9.35 -2.47
C GLY A 163 17.72 8.13 -1.55
N ASP A 164 18.13 8.33 -0.29
CA ASP A 164 18.22 7.27 0.72
C ASP A 164 16.86 6.95 1.36
N ASP A 165 16.83 5.95 2.24
CA ASP A 165 15.68 5.60 3.05
C ASP A 165 15.23 6.80 3.91
N TYR A 166 13.91 6.98 4.04
CA TYR A 166 13.35 8.09 4.79
C TYR A 166 13.64 7.93 6.29
N ASN A 167 14.59 8.74 6.79
CA ASN A 167 15.08 8.64 8.15
C ASN A 167 15.14 10.02 8.85
N PRO A 168 13.99 10.59 9.26
CA PRO A 168 13.95 11.89 9.92
C PRO A 168 14.51 11.87 11.34
N THR A 169 14.65 10.69 11.95
CA THR A 169 15.10 10.51 13.34
C THR A 169 16.55 10.02 13.44
N GLU A 170 17.25 9.90 12.32
CA GLU A 170 18.66 9.44 12.26
C GLU A 170 18.90 8.10 12.98
N ASN A 171 17.91 7.20 12.90
CA ASN A 171 18.05 5.84 13.42
C ASN A 171 18.90 4.98 12.47
N CYS A 172 19.32 3.81 12.96
CA CYS A 172 19.90 2.76 12.11
C CYS A 172 18.80 2.03 11.31
N HIS A 173 19.18 1.31 10.26
CA HIS A 173 18.26 0.45 9.50
C HIS A 173 17.71 -0.68 10.38
N GLY A 174 16.50 -1.17 10.09
CA GLY A 174 16.00 -2.36 10.76
C GLY A 174 14.69 -2.90 10.22
N ASP A 175 14.34 -4.12 10.66
CA ASP A 175 13.05 -4.72 10.36
C ASP A 175 11.90 -3.86 10.92
N ARG A 176 10.72 -3.92 10.30
CA ARG A 176 9.54 -3.11 10.62
C ARG A 176 9.08 -3.22 12.08
N GLU A 177 9.35 -4.35 12.73
CA GLU A 177 8.99 -4.62 14.13
C GLU A 177 9.96 -3.96 15.12
N ASN A 178 11.11 -3.45 14.65
CA ASN A 178 12.05 -2.72 15.46
C ASN A 178 11.53 -1.29 15.71
N THR A 179 11.57 -0.84 16.97
CA THR A 179 11.18 0.53 17.35
C THR A 179 12.26 1.56 17.04
N SER A 180 13.50 1.10 16.82
CA SER A 180 14.66 1.91 16.42
C SER A 180 15.10 1.49 15.03
N ARG A 181 14.42 2.04 14.02
CA ARG A 181 14.66 1.82 12.58
C ARG A 181 14.49 3.12 11.79
N HIS A 182 14.82 3.16 10.50
CA HIS A 182 14.40 4.28 9.67
C HIS A 182 12.87 4.33 9.61
N ALA A 183 12.30 5.54 9.57
CA ALA A 183 10.86 5.69 9.42
C ALA A 183 10.33 5.08 8.11
N GLY A 184 11.17 5.01 7.09
CA GLY A 184 10.86 4.42 5.78
C GLY A 184 11.01 2.90 5.68
N ASP A 185 11.52 2.21 6.70
CA ASP A 185 11.74 0.76 6.62
C ASP A 185 10.41 0.01 6.67
N MET A 186 10.05 -0.70 5.58
CA MET A 186 8.79 -1.46 5.49
C MET A 186 9.02 -2.98 5.54
N GLY A 187 10.29 -3.40 5.57
CA GLY A 187 10.72 -4.79 5.58
C GLY A 187 10.56 -5.47 4.22
N ASN A 188 10.30 -6.78 4.25
CA ASN A 188 10.23 -7.60 3.04
C ASN A 188 8.79 -7.91 2.59
N VAL A 189 8.59 -7.91 1.27
CA VAL A 189 7.40 -8.46 0.59
C VAL A 189 7.73 -9.86 0.08
N GLU A 190 6.92 -10.83 0.47
CA GLU A 190 7.06 -12.22 0.02
C GLU A 190 6.14 -12.50 -1.19
N VAL A 191 6.75 -12.87 -2.31
CA VAL A 191 6.07 -13.22 -3.55
C VAL A 191 6.02 -14.74 -3.67
N GLY A 192 4.80 -15.28 -3.79
CA GLY A 192 4.59 -16.72 -3.98
C GLY A 192 4.84 -17.19 -5.42
N GLU A 193 4.73 -18.50 -5.66
CA GLU A 193 4.99 -19.14 -6.96
C GLU A 193 4.14 -18.60 -8.13
N LYS A 194 2.95 -18.06 -7.84
CA LYS A 194 2.08 -17.43 -8.83
C LYS A 194 2.57 -16.04 -9.29
N GLY A 195 3.69 -15.57 -8.75
CA GLY A 195 4.28 -14.27 -9.09
C GLY A 195 3.49 -13.08 -8.59
N SER A 196 2.68 -13.29 -7.55
CA SER A 196 1.84 -12.26 -6.91
C SER A 196 2.08 -12.23 -5.40
N ALA A 197 2.07 -11.04 -4.82
CA ALA A 197 2.07 -10.80 -3.38
C ALA A 197 0.90 -9.91 -3.00
N VAL A 198 0.29 -10.19 -1.85
CA VAL A 198 -0.70 -9.31 -1.22
C VAL A 198 -0.36 -9.26 0.26
N PHE A 199 -0.25 -8.06 0.82
CA PHE A 199 0.11 -7.88 2.22
C PHE A 199 -0.74 -6.77 2.85
N ARG A 200 -0.84 -6.83 4.17
CA ARG A 200 -1.40 -5.77 5.00
C ARG A 200 -0.78 -5.85 6.39
N TYR A 201 -0.39 -4.71 6.93
CA TYR A 201 0.10 -4.59 8.30
C TYR A 201 -0.13 -3.17 8.83
N GLN A 202 0.23 -2.97 10.08
CA GLN A 202 0.15 -1.68 10.76
C GLN A 202 1.55 -1.18 11.08
N ASP A 203 1.73 0.13 11.00
CA ASP A 203 2.98 0.82 11.30
C ASP A 203 2.70 2.00 12.24
N ASN A 204 3.52 2.14 13.27
CA ASN A 204 3.36 3.21 14.26
C ASN A 204 4.34 4.38 14.06
N MET A 205 5.34 4.23 13.17
CA MET A 205 6.32 5.26 12.82
C MET A 205 5.91 6.03 11.58
N ILE A 206 5.35 5.34 10.59
CA ILE A 206 4.90 5.93 9.33
C ILE A 206 3.64 6.76 9.56
N LYS A 207 3.67 8.03 9.14
CA LYS A 207 2.51 8.93 9.12
C LYS A 207 2.22 9.38 7.71
N VAL A 208 0.94 9.33 7.31
CA VAL A 208 0.52 9.70 5.95
C VAL A 208 0.95 11.12 5.58
N TRP A 209 0.81 12.09 6.48
CA TRP A 209 1.16 13.49 6.20
C TRP A 209 2.67 13.73 6.04
N ASP A 210 3.52 12.87 6.62
CA ASP A 210 4.98 12.99 6.54
C ASP A 210 5.59 12.36 5.28
N ILE A 211 4.85 11.43 4.66
CA ILE A 211 5.32 10.64 3.50
C ILE A 211 4.72 11.09 2.16
N ILE A 212 3.67 11.93 2.16
CA ILE A 212 3.11 12.47 0.91
C ILE A 212 4.19 13.24 0.14
N GLY A 213 4.36 12.91 -1.14
CA GLY A 213 5.39 13.49 -2.01
C GLY A 213 6.75 12.80 -1.95
N ARG A 214 6.91 11.79 -1.09
CA ARG A 214 8.06 10.87 -1.10
C ARG A 214 7.81 9.72 -2.07
N SER A 215 8.66 8.71 -2.09
CA SER A 215 8.47 7.53 -2.95
C SER A 215 8.53 6.23 -2.18
N VAL A 216 7.80 5.23 -2.66
CA VAL A 216 7.99 3.82 -2.27
C VAL A 216 8.89 3.18 -3.31
N VAL A 217 9.88 2.42 -2.87
CA VAL A 217 10.80 1.65 -3.69
C VAL A 217 10.72 0.18 -3.30
N LEU A 218 10.44 -0.67 -4.29
CA LEU A 218 10.62 -2.11 -4.19
C LEU A 218 12.00 -2.44 -4.76
N HIS A 219 12.85 -3.09 -3.97
CA HIS A 219 14.20 -3.47 -4.36
C HIS A 219 14.23 -4.83 -5.05
N GLU A 220 15.34 -5.18 -5.69
CA GLU A 220 15.50 -6.43 -6.44
C GLU A 220 15.86 -7.67 -5.60
N LYS A 221 16.29 -7.49 -4.34
CA LYS A 221 16.64 -8.56 -3.39
C LYS A 221 15.93 -8.41 -2.06
N GLU A 222 16.04 -9.45 -1.23
CA GLU A 222 15.68 -9.43 0.18
C GLU A 222 16.51 -8.38 0.93
N ASP A 223 15.82 -7.61 1.78
CA ASP A 223 16.42 -6.78 2.82
C ASP A 223 16.89 -7.68 3.98
N ASP A 224 18.19 -7.68 4.27
CA ASP A 224 18.82 -8.48 5.32
C ASP A 224 18.80 -7.81 6.71
N PHE A 225 18.20 -6.63 6.80
CA PHE A 225 18.08 -5.77 7.98
C PHE A 225 19.42 -5.31 8.58
N SER A 226 20.50 -5.36 7.82
CA SER A 226 21.78 -4.78 8.18
C SER A 226 21.81 -3.26 7.97
N ASN A 227 22.81 -2.58 8.56
CA ASN A 227 23.01 -1.14 8.38
C ASN A 227 23.67 -0.76 7.05
N ASP A 228 23.90 -1.73 6.16
CA ASP A 228 24.31 -1.42 4.81
C ASP A 228 23.18 -0.67 4.09
N PRO A 229 23.49 0.13 3.04
CA PRO A 229 22.46 0.88 2.32
C PRO A 229 21.29 -0.01 1.90
N HIS A 230 20.09 0.33 2.36
CA HIS A 230 18.84 -0.41 2.10
C HIS A 230 18.88 -1.89 2.52
N GLY A 231 19.64 -2.24 3.57
CA GLY A 231 19.79 -3.62 4.05
C GLY A 231 20.26 -4.60 2.98
N ASN A 232 21.20 -4.17 2.13
CA ASN A 232 21.72 -4.94 0.99
C ASN A 232 20.65 -5.42 -0.02
N ALA A 233 19.47 -4.80 -0.04
CA ALA A 233 18.36 -5.18 -0.93
C ALA A 233 18.63 -4.92 -2.43
N GLY A 234 19.76 -4.29 -2.77
CA GLY A 234 20.17 -4.02 -4.14
C GLY A 234 19.42 -2.84 -4.77
N LYS A 235 19.41 -2.78 -6.11
CA LYS A 235 18.82 -1.64 -6.83
C LYS A 235 17.29 -1.62 -6.72
N GLY A 236 16.72 -0.42 -6.84
CA GLY A 236 15.27 -0.24 -6.97
C GLY A 236 14.75 -0.92 -8.25
N LEU A 237 13.92 -1.94 -8.08
CA LEU A 237 13.26 -2.68 -9.15
C LEU A 237 12.05 -1.93 -9.71
N ALA A 238 11.30 -1.27 -8.82
CA ALA A 238 10.15 -0.44 -9.15
C ALA A 238 9.94 0.63 -8.09
N CYS A 239 9.44 1.78 -8.50
CA CYS A 239 9.17 2.88 -7.58
C CYS A 239 7.96 3.70 -8.01
N GLY A 240 7.42 4.45 -7.05
CA GLY A 240 6.26 5.30 -7.26
C GLY A 240 6.16 6.39 -6.20
N ILE A 241 5.77 7.58 -6.61
CA ILE A 241 5.51 8.70 -5.70
C ILE A 241 4.28 8.38 -4.85
N ILE A 242 4.37 8.67 -3.56
CA ILE A 242 3.26 8.59 -2.61
C ILE A 242 2.37 9.81 -2.82
N ALA A 243 1.26 9.61 -3.50
CA ALA A 243 0.29 10.64 -3.82
C ALA A 243 -0.88 10.62 -2.84
N ARG A 244 -1.55 11.77 -2.69
CA ARG A 244 -2.81 11.86 -1.95
C ARG A 244 -3.85 10.95 -2.59
N SER A 245 -4.52 10.16 -1.77
CA SER A 245 -5.69 9.37 -2.17
C SER A 245 -6.94 9.98 -1.53
N ALA A 246 -8.08 9.81 -2.17
CA ALA A 246 -9.35 10.18 -1.54
C ALA A 246 -9.60 9.30 -0.31
N GLY A 247 -10.05 9.94 0.77
CA GLY A 247 -10.73 9.25 1.85
C GLY A 247 -12.12 8.77 1.43
N LEU A 248 -12.81 8.13 2.37
CA LEU A 248 -14.21 7.71 2.18
C LEU A 248 -15.07 8.90 1.75
N PHE A 249 -15.86 8.70 0.70
CA PHE A 249 -16.82 9.66 0.12
C PHE A 249 -16.24 10.94 -0.48
N GLN A 250 -14.91 11.06 -0.55
CA GLN A 250 -14.25 12.28 -1.06
C GLN A 250 -14.08 12.27 -2.58
N ASN A 251 -14.23 11.11 -3.24
CA ASN A 251 -14.10 10.99 -4.69
C ASN A 251 -15.46 10.85 -5.39
N LYS A 252 -15.95 11.94 -5.98
CA LYS A 252 -17.18 11.96 -6.78
C LYS A 252 -16.94 11.76 -8.28
N LYS A 253 -15.69 11.49 -8.71
CA LYS A 253 -15.32 11.39 -10.12
C LYS A 253 -15.80 10.07 -10.72
N MET A 254 -16.57 10.15 -11.81
CA MET A 254 -17.06 9.00 -12.58
C MET A 254 -16.45 8.90 -13.99
N VAL A 255 -15.91 10.01 -14.50
CA VAL A 255 -15.26 10.11 -15.82
C VAL A 255 -13.87 10.66 -15.63
N CYS A 256 -12.88 10.03 -16.27
CA CYS A 256 -11.51 10.49 -16.27
C CYS A 256 -11.27 11.57 -17.32
N SER A 257 -11.01 12.79 -16.86
CA SER A 257 -10.80 13.97 -17.73
C SER A 257 -9.67 13.79 -18.76
N CYS A 258 -8.67 12.95 -18.48
CA CYS A 258 -7.55 12.72 -19.39
C CYS A 258 -7.89 11.78 -20.55
N SER A 259 -8.77 10.80 -20.33
CA SER A 259 -9.09 9.73 -21.28
C SER A 259 -10.49 9.87 -21.89
N GLY A 260 -11.37 10.64 -21.25
CA GLY A 260 -12.81 10.68 -21.53
C GLY A 260 -13.54 9.38 -21.16
N LYS A 261 -12.82 8.36 -20.65
CA LYS A 261 -13.37 7.07 -20.30
C LYS A 261 -14.04 7.12 -18.93
N THR A 262 -15.10 6.34 -18.77
CA THR A 262 -15.65 6.05 -17.45
C THR A 262 -14.62 5.25 -16.64
N ILE A 263 -14.72 5.35 -15.31
CA ILE A 263 -13.87 4.54 -14.42
C ILE A 263 -13.96 3.02 -14.73
N TRP A 264 -15.10 2.57 -15.25
CA TRP A 264 -15.33 1.18 -15.65
C TRP A 264 -14.51 0.77 -16.86
N GLN A 265 -14.52 1.61 -17.89
CA GLN A 265 -13.74 1.38 -19.11
C GLN A 265 -12.24 1.37 -18.82
N GLU A 266 -11.75 2.29 -17.97
CA GLU A 266 -10.34 2.27 -17.56
C GLU A 266 -9.99 0.99 -16.78
N ARG A 267 -10.93 0.47 -15.99
CA ARG A 267 -10.73 -0.79 -15.26
C ARG A 267 -10.71 -1.99 -16.20
N GLU A 268 -11.57 -2.00 -17.23
CA GLU A 268 -11.56 -3.05 -18.26
C GLU A 268 -10.25 -3.03 -19.06
N ASP A 269 -9.81 -1.85 -19.51
CA ASP A 269 -8.54 -1.69 -20.20
C ASP A 269 -7.37 -2.20 -19.35
N ALA A 270 -7.31 -1.81 -18.07
CA ALA A 270 -6.29 -2.27 -17.15
C ALA A 270 -6.29 -3.79 -16.93
N LYS A 271 -7.47 -4.44 -16.98
CA LYS A 271 -7.55 -5.91 -16.93
C LYS A 271 -7.01 -6.55 -18.20
N ASN A 272 -7.31 -5.97 -19.37
CA ASN A 272 -6.85 -6.48 -20.66
C ASN A 272 -5.35 -6.31 -20.86
N GLU A 273 -4.73 -5.27 -20.30
CA GLU A 273 -3.27 -5.05 -20.34
C GLU A 273 -2.48 -5.97 -19.39
N MET A 274 -3.15 -6.62 -18.44
CA MET A 274 -2.56 -7.54 -17.46
C MET A 274 -2.67 -9.02 -17.84
N GLY A 275 -3.50 -9.37 -18.84
CA GLY A 275 -3.66 -10.71 -19.40
C GLY A 275 -2.65 -11.00 -20.51
#